data_AF-A0A2N1DBR9-F1
#
_entry.id   AF-A0A2N1DBR9-F1
#
_cell.length_a   1.000
_cell.length_b   1.000
_cell.length_c   1.000
_cell.angle_alpha   90.00
_cell.angle_beta   90.00
_cell.angle_gamma   90.00
#
_symmetry.space_group_name_H-M   'P 1'
#
loop_
_entity.id
_entity.type
_entity.pdbx_description
1 polymer ?
#
loop_
_entity_poly.entity_id
_entity_poly.type
_entity_poly.pdbx_seq_one_letter_code
_entity_poly.pdbx_strand_id
1 'polypeptide(L)'
;MGYQHTRKPVRDRPKTAQQSNIDKQILCLHKAMAEKLIANQHYIPQVLDTIEARYECGKMRHGAYLFWSSLMEHIHQPELFMASLLDNGPQTTKYRRQTVLIGILTEREREAVLETKFTQ
;
A
#
# COMPACT_ATOMS: atom_id res chain seq x y z
N MET A 1 36.00 -21.00 8.78
CA MET A 1 34.59 -21.35 9.12
C MET A 1 33.68 -20.55 8.20
N GLY A 2 33.31 -21.10 7.04
CA GLY A 2 32.49 -20.39 6.04
C GLY A 2 31.00 -20.64 6.29
N TYR A 3 30.25 -19.60 6.64
CA TYR A 3 28.79 -19.67 6.71
C TYR A 3 28.20 -19.59 5.30
N GLN A 4 27.80 -20.73 4.75
CA GLN A 4 26.99 -20.78 3.52
C GLN A 4 25.55 -20.38 3.85
N HIS A 5 25.16 -19.16 3.47
CA HIS A 5 23.76 -18.76 3.43
C HIS A 5 23.06 -19.54 2.31
N THR A 6 22.38 -20.64 2.64
CA THR A 6 21.50 -21.32 1.70
C THR A 6 20.26 -20.45 1.47
N ARG A 7 20.31 -19.58 0.45
CA ARG A 7 19.13 -18.87 -0.04
C ARG A 7 18.17 -19.92 -0.60
N LYS A 8 17.17 -20.31 0.20
CA LYS A 8 16.08 -21.17 -0.28
C LYS A 8 15.43 -20.48 -1.48
N PRO A 9 15.35 -21.12 -2.66
CA PRO A 9 14.65 -20.53 -3.80
C PRO A 9 13.18 -20.36 -3.40
N VAL A 10 12.72 -19.12 -3.43
CA VAL A 10 11.30 -18.80 -3.29
C VAL A 10 10.62 -19.44 -4.49
N ARG A 11 9.87 -20.53 -4.25
CA ARG A 11 9.02 -21.12 -5.29
C ARG A 11 7.96 -20.08 -5.65
N ASP A 12 8.06 -19.51 -6.85
CA ASP A 12 6.98 -18.72 -7.45
C ASP A 12 5.79 -19.65 -7.69
N ARG A 13 4.87 -19.66 -6.73
CA ARG A 13 3.59 -20.35 -6.87
C ARG A 13 2.74 -19.49 -7.82
N PRO A 14 2.17 -20.05 -8.90
CA PRO A 14 1.38 -19.27 -9.84
C PRO A 14 0.23 -18.59 -9.09
N LYS A 15 0.11 -17.25 -9.24
CA LYS A 15 -0.97 -16.46 -8.64
C LYS A 15 -2.31 -16.98 -9.15
N THR A 16 -3.23 -17.25 -8.24
CA THR A 16 -4.60 -17.60 -8.63
C THR A 16 -5.31 -16.38 -9.24
N ALA A 17 -6.23 -16.61 -10.16
CA ALA A 17 -7.02 -15.53 -10.78
C ALA A 17 -7.72 -14.65 -9.73
N GLN A 18 -8.20 -15.28 -8.63
CA GLN A 18 -8.81 -14.57 -7.50
C GLN A 18 -7.84 -13.57 -6.85
N GLN A 19 -6.58 -13.96 -6.62
CA GLN A 19 -5.59 -13.08 -5.99
C GLN A 19 -5.22 -11.90 -6.90
N SER A 20 -5.15 -12.13 -8.21
CA SER A 20 -4.97 -11.06 -9.20
C SER A 20 -6.11 -10.04 -9.15
N ASN A 21 -7.36 -10.50 -9.04
CA ASN A 21 -8.52 -9.63 -8.95
C ASN A 21 -8.53 -8.80 -7.65
N ILE A 22 -8.15 -9.41 -6.52
CA ILE A 22 -7.98 -8.69 -5.24
C ILE A 22 -6.88 -7.63 -5.37
N ASP A 23 -5.73 -7.94 -5.97
CA ASP A 23 -4.66 -6.96 -6.17
C ASP A 23 -5.12 -5.76 -7.01
N LYS A 24 -5.92 -5.99 -8.05
CA LYS A 24 -6.52 -4.93 -8.88
C LYS A 24 -7.49 -4.06 -8.07
N GLN A 25 -8.35 -4.67 -7.26
CA GLN A 25 -9.26 -3.94 -6.35
C GLN A 25 -8.48 -3.06 -5.38
N ILE A 26 -7.46 -3.63 -4.74
CA ILE A 26 -6.59 -2.91 -3.80
C ILE A 26 -5.89 -1.74 -4.50
N LEU A 27 -5.34 -1.95 -5.70
CA LEU A 27 -4.69 -0.89 -6.48
C LEU A 27 -5.67 0.27 -6.78
N CYS A 28 -6.90 -0.07 -7.18
CA CYS A 28 -7.94 0.91 -7.46
C CYS A 28 -8.30 1.75 -6.22
N LEU A 29 -8.49 1.10 -5.08
CA LEU A 29 -8.77 1.78 -3.82
C LEU A 29 -7.61 2.69 -3.39
N HIS A 30 -6.37 2.23 -3.55
CA HIS A 30 -5.19 3.03 -3.21
C HIS A 30 -5.07 4.29 -4.06
N LYS A 31 -5.45 4.23 -5.34
CA LYS A 31 -5.49 5.42 -6.20
C LYS A 31 -6.44 6.48 -5.61
N ALA A 32 -7.66 6.08 -5.26
CA ALA A 32 -8.64 7.01 -4.67
C ALA A 32 -8.24 7.51 -3.28
N MET A 33 -7.67 6.65 -2.43
CA MET A 33 -7.12 7.05 -1.13
C MET A 33 -6.01 8.09 -1.28
N ALA A 34 -5.10 7.89 -2.23
CA ALA A 34 -3.99 8.78 -2.48
C ALA A 34 -4.45 10.16 -2.99
N GLU A 35 -5.36 10.18 -3.96
CA GLU A 35 -5.98 11.41 -4.47
C GLU A 35 -6.64 12.20 -3.34
N LYS A 36 -7.40 11.51 -2.48
CA LYS A 36 -8.05 12.14 -1.32
C LYS A 36 -7.02 12.66 -0.31
N LEU A 37 -5.98 11.88 -0.01
CA LEU A 37 -4.94 12.27 0.94
C LEU A 37 -4.15 13.50 0.45
N ILE A 38 -3.79 13.56 -0.83
CA ILE A 38 -3.10 14.70 -1.44
C ILE A 38 -3.98 15.96 -1.38
N ALA A 39 -5.28 15.83 -1.68
CA ALA A 39 -6.23 16.93 -1.63
C ALA A 39 -6.55 17.39 -0.19
N ASN A 40 -6.37 16.50 0.80
CA ASN A 40 -6.79 16.71 2.18
C ASN A 40 -5.64 16.39 3.14
N GLN A 41 -4.71 17.33 3.27
CA GLN A 41 -3.48 17.14 4.04
C GLN A 41 -3.73 16.95 5.55
N HIS A 42 -4.92 17.25 6.07
CA HIS A 42 -5.26 17.03 7.48
C HIS A 42 -5.29 15.55 7.89
N TYR A 43 -5.35 14.61 6.94
CA TYR A 43 -5.22 13.18 7.23
C TYR A 43 -3.76 12.73 7.41
N ILE A 44 -2.77 13.53 7.01
CA ILE A 44 -1.35 13.14 7.06
C ILE A 44 -0.90 12.72 8.47
N PRO A 45 -1.20 13.48 9.55
CA PRO A 45 -0.80 13.09 10.90
C PRO A 45 -1.35 11.71 11.29
N GLN A 46 -2.62 11.43 11.00
CA GLN A 46 -3.24 10.13 11.29
C GLN A 46 -2.52 8.96 10.58
N VAL A 47 -2.08 9.17 9.34
CA VAL A 47 -1.35 8.14 8.58
C VAL A 47 0.03 7.90 9.19
N LEU A 48 0.75 8.96 9.55
CA LEU A 48 2.05 8.87 10.22
C LEU A 48 1.93 8.15 11.57
N ASP A 49 0.94 8.52 12.39
CA ASP A 49 0.66 7.85 13.67
C ASP A 49 0.36 6.36 13.47
N THR A 50 -0.38 6.01 12.41
CA THR A 50 -0.68 4.61 12.08
C THR A 50 0.58 3.84 11.67
N ILE A 51 1.51 4.47 10.96
CA ILE A 51 2.79 3.86 10.58
C ILE A 51 3.61 3.56 11.84
N GLU A 52 3.81 4.56 12.70
CA GLU A 52 4.59 4.46 13.93
C GLU A 52 3.98 3.43 14.89
N ALA A 53 2.69 3.56 15.20
CA ALA A 53 2.01 2.65 16.14
C ALA A 53 2.10 1.19 15.69
N ARG A 54 1.96 0.91 14.38
CA ARG A 54 2.08 -0.46 13.85
C ARG A 54 3.51 -0.97 13.91
N TYR A 55 4.51 -0.11 13.73
CA TYR A 55 5.91 -0.48 13.82
C TYR A 55 6.31 -0.78 15.26
N GLU A 56 6.00 0.13 16.18
CA GLU A 56 6.29 -0.02 17.62
C GLU A 56 5.63 -1.27 18.23
N CYS A 57 4.37 -1.56 17.85
CA CYS A 57 3.68 -2.75 18.35
C CYS A 57 4.06 -4.04 17.60
N GLY A 58 5.08 -4.02 16.72
CA GLY A 58 5.56 -5.18 15.98
C GLY A 58 4.61 -5.72 14.89
N LYS A 59 3.56 -4.97 14.52
CA LYS A 59 2.61 -5.34 13.46
C LYS A 59 3.09 -4.95 12.05
N MET A 60 4.19 -4.21 11.96
CA MET A 60 4.83 -3.82 10.70
C MET A 60 6.30 -4.23 10.70
N ARG A 61 6.73 -4.85 9.61
CA ARG A 61 8.15 -5.18 9.41
C ARG A 61 8.92 -3.93 8.98
N HIS A 62 10.20 -3.86 9.35
CA HIS A 62 11.10 -2.75 9.02
C HIS A 62 11.06 -2.33 7.53
N GLY A 63 11.05 -3.28 6.59
CA GLY A 63 10.97 -2.94 5.16
C GLY A 63 9.66 -2.25 4.76
N ALA A 64 8.53 -2.60 5.39
CA ALA A 64 7.25 -1.93 5.14
C ALA A 64 7.23 -0.55 5.81
N TYR A 65 7.83 -0.43 7.00
CA TYR A 65 7.99 0.83 7.70
C TYR A 65 8.79 1.85 6.86
N LEU A 66 9.95 1.46 6.35
CA LEU A 66 10.77 2.33 5.48
C LEU A 66 10.00 2.73 4.22
N PHE A 67 9.29 1.79 3.59
CA PHE A 67 8.51 2.10 2.39
C PHE A 67 7.43 3.14 2.67
N TRP A 68 6.60 2.93 3.70
CA TRP A 68 5.50 3.84 4.00
C TRP A 68 5.97 5.20 4.50
N SER A 69 7.02 5.24 5.33
CA SER A 69 7.60 6.50 5.83
C SER A 69 8.20 7.31 4.69
N SER A 70 9.03 6.68 3.85
CA SER A 70 9.61 7.34 2.68
C SER A 70 8.54 7.78 1.68
N LEU A 71 7.48 7.00 1.49
CA LEU A 71 6.37 7.41 0.65
C LEU A 71 5.71 8.69 1.19
N MET A 72 5.46 8.78 2.51
CA MET A 72 4.85 9.94 3.13
C MET A 72 5.73 11.20 3.09
N GLU A 73 7.06 11.07 3.12
CA GLU A 73 8.00 12.21 2.93
C GLU A 73 7.80 12.91 1.57
N HIS A 74 7.39 12.15 0.55
CA HIS A 74 7.17 12.66 -0.81
C HIS A 74 5.71 13.06 -1.08
N ILE A 75 4.85 13.16 -0.06
CA ILE A 75 3.42 13.50 -0.24
C ILE A 75 3.21 14.87 -0.93
N HIS A 76 4.15 15.79 -0.75
CA HIS A 76 4.15 17.11 -1.40
C HIS A 76 4.63 17.09 -2.86
N GLN A 77 4.99 15.92 -3.38
CA GLN A 77 5.32 15.66 -4.78
C GLN A 77 4.31 14.66 -5.34
N PRO A 78 3.08 15.09 -5.71
CA PRO A 78 1.97 14.20 -6.04
C PRO A 78 2.29 13.17 -7.12
N GLU A 79 3.04 13.57 -8.15
CA GLU A 79 3.42 12.68 -9.24
C GLU A 79 4.32 11.53 -8.76
N LEU A 80 5.35 11.85 -7.96
CA LEU A 80 6.26 10.85 -7.39
C LEU A 80 5.52 9.95 -6.40
N PHE A 81 4.73 10.52 -5.50
CA PHE A 81 3.92 9.78 -4.53
C PHE A 81 3.00 8.77 -5.22
N MET A 82 2.25 9.22 -6.22
CA MET A 82 1.32 8.38 -6.97
C MET A 82 2.05 7.28 -7.75
N ALA A 83 3.15 7.61 -8.43
CA ALA A 83 3.94 6.64 -9.16
C ALA A 83 4.49 5.54 -8.23
N SER A 84 5.07 5.92 -7.09
CA SER A 84 5.60 4.98 -6.11
C SER A 84 4.53 4.11 -5.46
N LEU A 85 3.36 4.68 -5.12
CA LEU A 85 2.27 3.92 -4.49
C LEU A 85 1.57 2.96 -5.46
N LEU A 86 1.45 3.35 -6.74
CA LEU A 86 0.72 2.58 -7.76
C LEU A 86 1.61 1.63 -8.56
N ASP A 87 2.90 1.55 -8.25
CA ASP A 87 3.85 0.64 -8.89
C ASP A 87 3.39 -0.83 -8.79
N ASN A 88 3.46 -1.58 -9.89
CA ASN A 88 3.01 -2.98 -9.94
C ASN A 88 4.08 -3.99 -9.52
N GLY A 89 5.18 -3.52 -8.92
CA GLY A 89 6.22 -4.36 -8.36
C GLY A 89 5.68 -5.34 -7.31
N PRO A 90 6.28 -6.54 -7.20
CA PRO A 90 5.86 -7.55 -6.21
C PRO A 90 5.90 -7.02 -4.77
N GLN A 91 6.91 -6.21 -4.45
CA GLN A 91 7.09 -5.63 -3.11
C GLN A 91 6.02 -4.58 -2.82
N THR A 92 5.77 -3.66 -3.75
CA THR A 92 4.75 -2.61 -3.63
C THR A 92 3.36 -3.21 -3.50
N THR A 93 3.06 -4.24 -4.29
CA THR A 93 1.79 -5.00 -4.19
C THR A 93 1.63 -5.63 -2.80
N LYS A 94 2.68 -6.23 -2.27
CA LYS A 94 2.68 -6.81 -0.92
C LYS A 94 2.40 -5.76 0.15
N TYR A 95 3.02 -4.59 0.05
CA TYR A 95 2.80 -3.50 1.01
C TYR A 95 1.42 -2.89 0.91
N ARG A 96 0.86 -2.70 -0.30
CA ARG A 96 -0.53 -2.25 -0.47
C ARG A 96 -1.56 -3.16 0.22
N ARG A 97 -1.32 -4.47 0.28
CA ARG A 97 -2.19 -5.40 1.05
C ARG A 97 -2.14 -5.16 2.56
N GLN A 98 -1.11 -4.48 3.06
CA GLN A 98 -0.89 -4.12 4.46
C GLN A 98 -0.99 -2.60 4.65
N THR A 99 -1.96 -1.98 3.98
CA THR A 99 -2.08 -0.52 3.88
C THR A 99 -2.18 0.19 5.22
N VAL A 100 -1.56 1.37 5.29
CA VAL A 100 -1.64 2.32 6.41
C VAL A 100 -2.65 3.43 6.16
N LEU A 101 -3.21 3.51 4.95
CA LEU A 101 -4.20 4.51 4.52
C LEU A 101 -5.63 4.17 5.01
N ILE A 102 -5.74 3.62 6.21
CA ILE A 102 -7.02 3.25 6.82
C ILE A 102 -7.79 4.50 7.24
N GLY A 103 -9.10 4.49 7.05
CA GLY A 103 -9.97 5.62 7.41
C GLY A 103 -9.88 6.83 6.47
N ILE A 104 -9.07 6.77 5.40
CA ILE A 104 -9.01 7.84 4.38
C ILE A 104 -10.31 7.87 3.57
N LEU A 105 -10.76 6.72 3.09
CA LEU A 105 -12.07 6.59 2.45
C LEU A 105 -13.13 6.22 3.49
N THR A 106 -14.28 6.88 3.38
CA THR A 106 -15.53 6.44 3.99
C THR A 106 -16.06 5.20 3.27
N GLU A 107 -17.00 4.49 3.90
CA GLU A 107 -17.60 3.30 3.29
C GLU A 107 -18.29 3.62 1.97
N ARG A 108 -19.02 4.74 1.90
CA ARG A 108 -19.70 5.19 0.67
C ARG A 108 -18.72 5.47 -0.46
N GLU A 109 -17.58 6.12 -0.17
CA GLU A 109 -16.55 6.37 -1.18
C GLU A 109 -15.89 5.07 -1.63
N ARG A 110 -15.67 4.12 -0.71
CA ARG A 110 -15.10 2.81 -1.03
C ARG A 110 -16.01 2.04 -2.01
N GLU A 111 -17.31 2.03 -1.76
CA GLU A 111 -18.30 1.41 -2.65
C GLU A 111 -18.32 2.08 -4.04
N ALA A 112 -18.41 3.41 -4.09
CA ALA A 112 -18.43 4.16 -5.34
C ALA A 112 -17.19 3.92 -6.22
N VAL A 113 -16.01 3.81 -5.61
CA VAL A 113 -14.76 3.49 -6.33
C VAL A 113 -14.80 2.10 -6.94
N LEU A 114 -15.34 1.12 -6.22
CA LEU A 114 -15.45 -0.26 -6.72
C LEU A 114 -16.50 -0.35 -7.83
N GLU A 115 -17.69 0.25 -7.66
CA GLU A 115 -18.73 0.25 -8.69
C GLU A 115 -18.25 0.88 -10.00
N THR A 116 -17.60 2.05 -9.94
CA THR A 116 -17.12 2.77 -11.14
C THR A 116 -16.16 1.93 -12.00
N LYS A 117 -15.45 0.98 -11.38
CA LYS A 117 -14.33 0.25 -12.01
C LYS A 117 -14.63 -1.21 -12.33
N PHE A 118 -15.74 -1.75 -11.80
CA PHE A 118 -16.21 -3.10 -12.10
C PHE A 118 -17.52 -3.12 -12.92
N THR A 119 -18.08 -1.95 -13.24
CA THR A 119 -19.24 -1.80 -14.14
C THR A 119 -18.87 -1.28 -15.53
N GLN A 120 -17.57 -1.16 -15.86
CA GLN A 120 -17.03 -0.86 -17.20
C GLN A 120 -16.26 -2.06 -17.73
#